data_AF-A0A6N2KIA4-F1
#
_entry.id   AF-A0A6N2KIA4-F1
#
_cell.length_a   1.000
_cell.length_b   1.000
_cell.length_c   1.000
_cell.angle_alpha   90.00
_cell.angle_beta   90.00
_cell.angle_gamma   90.00
#
_symmetry.space_group_name_H-M   'P 1'
#
loop_
_entity.id
_entity.type
_entity.pdbx_description
1 polymer ?
#
loop_
_entity_poly.entity_id
_entity_poly.type
_entity_poly.pdbx_seq_one_letter_code
_entity_poly.pdbx_strand_id
1 'polypeptide(L)'
;MRINLAISAAFTAWILIKRNAEYKPLQFLAFAFVYRIFEKLKSFEPPVSPTYSEDGEDEGRTLRLGKRILRSLALVFGSITFASLAYTGILNLIEMAGSYIPAFLYNNQELLITTATSAILYILASYYR
;
A
#
# COMPACT_ATOMS: atom_id res chain seq x y z
N MET A 1 -3.72 9.60 -11.38
CA MET A 1 -2.38 9.11 -11.77
C MET A 1 -1.26 9.99 -11.25
N ARG A 2 -1.18 11.29 -11.61
CA ARG A 2 -0.06 12.18 -11.24
C ARG A 2 0.25 12.24 -9.73
N ILE A 3 -0.78 12.33 -8.87
CA ILE A 3 -0.60 12.34 -7.41
C ILE A 3 -0.01 11.01 -6.91
N ASN A 4 -0.52 9.88 -7.39
CA ASN A 4 -0.02 8.56 -7.00
C ASN A 4 1.45 8.39 -7.44
N LEU A 5 1.78 8.87 -8.65
CA LEU A 5 3.14 8.86 -9.16
C LEU A 5 4.08 9.71 -8.30
N ALA A 6 3.64 10.92 -7.91
CA ALA A 6 4.43 11.81 -7.08
C ALA A 6 4.71 11.21 -5.68
N ILE A 7 3.69 10.62 -5.05
CA ILE A 7 3.85 9.92 -3.76
C ILE A 7 4.86 8.78 -3.92
N SER A 8 4.65 7.89 -4.89
CA SER A 8 5.56 6.76 -5.11
C SER A 8 6.99 7.20 -5.41
N ALA A 9 7.17 8.19 -6.30
CA ALA A 9 8.48 8.71 -6.65
C ALA A 9 9.20 9.35 -5.45
N ALA A 10 8.48 10.11 -4.62
CA ALA A 10 9.07 10.77 -3.46
C ALA A 10 9.59 9.75 -2.43
N PHE A 11 8.80 8.73 -2.09
CA PHE A 11 9.21 7.71 -1.11
C PHE A 11 10.27 6.74 -1.66
N THR A 12 10.22 6.43 -2.96
CA THR A 12 11.30 5.69 -3.62
C THR A 12 12.61 6.49 -3.64
N ALA A 13 12.57 7.78 -3.97
CA ALA A 13 13.74 8.64 -3.91
C ALA A 13 14.30 8.77 -2.48
N TRP A 14 13.43 8.90 -1.48
CA TRP A 14 13.84 8.96 -0.07
C TRP A 14 14.70 7.75 0.30
N ILE A 15 14.21 6.53 0.09
CA ILE A 15 14.93 5.33 0.51
C ILE A 15 16.23 5.13 -0.28
N LEU A 16 16.24 5.50 -1.56
CA LEU A 16 17.44 5.45 -2.41
C LEU A 16 18.55 6.41 -1.93
N ILE A 17 18.18 7.59 -1.41
CA ILE A 17 19.13 8.58 -0.89
C ILE A 17 19.62 8.19 0.49
N LYS A 18 18.71 7.80 1.39
CA LYS A 18 19.08 7.51 2.78
C LYS A 18 19.86 6.22 2.93
N ARG A 19 19.59 5.20 2.09
CA ARG A 19 20.20 3.86 2.16
C ARG A 19 20.27 3.29 3.59
N ASN A 20 19.36 3.70 4.46
CA ASN A 20 19.32 3.28 5.86
C ASN A 20 18.33 2.12 5.97
N ALA A 21 18.64 1.17 6.85
CA ALA A 21 17.77 0.07 7.22
C ALA A 21 16.72 0.55 8.25
N GLU A 22 15.91 1.53 7.83
CA GLU A 22 14.69 1.87 8.55
C GLU A 22 13.46 1.82 7.63
N TYR A 23 12.46 1.02 8.01
CA TYR A 23 11.15 0.95 7.35
C TYR A 23 10.29 2.24 7.48
N LYS A 24 10.84 3.36 7.96
CA LYS A 24 10.12 4.65 8.07
C LYS A 24 9.53 5.11 6.72
N PRO A 25 10.24 5.07 5.58
CA PRO A 25 9.65 5.45 4.30
C PRO A 25 8.45 4.56 3.93
N LEU A 26 8.52 3.26 4.24
CA LEU A 26 7.41 2.34 4.01
C LEU A 26 6.19 2.65 4.88
N GLN A 27 6.40 3.04 6.15
CA GLN A 27 5.30 3.44 7.04
C GLN A 27 4.58 4.69 6.52
N PHE A 28 5.31 5.75 6.14
CA PHE A 28 4.70 6.96 5.59
C PHE A 28 4.04 6.73 4.23
N LEU A 29 4.66 5.91 3.38
CA LEU A 29 4.07 5.45 2.12
C LEU A 29 2.74 4.74 2.36
N ALA A 30 2.67 3.86 3.36
CA ALA A 30 1.45 3.14 3.72
C ALA A 30 0.34 4.10 4.13
N PHE A 31 0.61 5.04 5.04
CA PHE A 31 -0.38 6.05 5.45
C PHE A 31 -0.89 6.90 4.27
N ALA A 32 0.03 7.37 3.42
CA ALA A 32 -0.32 8.17 2.25
C ALA A 32 -1.25 7.40 1.29
N PHE A 33 -0.94 6.12 1.02
CA PHE A 33 -1.75 5.31 0.12
C PHE A 33 -3.06 4.82 0.74
N VAL A 34 -3.11 4.57 2.06
CA VAL A 34 -4.38 4.26 2.75
C VAL A 34 -5.35 5.42 2.56
N TYR A 35 -4.92 6.64 2.89
CA TYR A 35 -5.74 7.84 2.71
C TYR A 35 -6.14 8.02 1.23
N ARG A 36 -5.19 7.85 0.31
CA ARG A 36 -5.44 8.04 -1.12
C ARG A 36 -6.47 7.07 -1.67
N ILE A 37 -6.36 5.79 -1.32
CA ILE A 37 -7.29 4.74 -1.75
C ILE A 37 -8.65 4.93 -1.09
N PHE A 38 -8.68 5.30 0.19
CA PHE A 38 -9.92 5.61 0.90
C PHE A 38 -10.71 6.74 0.22
N GLU A 39 -10.07 7.89 -0.04
CA GLU A 39 -10.71 9.02 -0.73
C GLU A 39 -11.14 8.65 -2.16
N LYS A 40 -10.34 7.83 -2.85
CA LYS A 40 -10.71 7.30 -4.16
C LYS A 40 -11.98 6.46 -4.08
N LEU A 41 -12.05 5.48 -3.17
CA LEU A 41 -13.23 4.63 -2.96
C LEU A 41 -14.46 5.44 -2.56
N LYS A 42 -14.29 6.52 -1.79
CA LYS A 42 -15.36 7.45 -1.44
C LYS A 42 -15.91 8.18 -2.67
N SER A 43 -15.06 8.56 -3.63
CA SER A 43 -15.46 9.28 -4.84
C SER A 43 -16.21 8.43 -5.89
N PHE A 44 -16.08 7.10 -5.84
CA PHE A 44 -16.74 6.19 -6.78
C PHE A 44 -18.13 5.73 -6.34
N GLU A 45 -18.59 6.15 -5.17
CA GLU A 45 -19.89 5.74 -4.69
C GLU A 45 -21.01 6.53 -5.40
N PRO A 46 -22.02 5.84 -5.97
CA PRO A 46 -23.21 6.52 -6.45
C PRO A 46 -23.93 7.21 -5.27
N PRO A 47 -24.55 8.38 -5.48
CA PRO A 47 -25.31 9.06 -4.44
C PRO A 47 -26.44 8.13 -3.97
N VAL A 48 -26.31 7.61 -2.76
CA VAL A 48 -27.35 6.81 -2.12
C VAL A 48 -28.30 7.76 -1.43
N SER A 49 -29.59 7.68 -1.74
CA SER A 49 -30.63 8.43 -1.02
C SER A 49 -30.52 8.11 0.47
N PRO A 50 -30.26 9.10 1.33
CA PRO A 50 -30.15 8.85 2.76
C PRO A 50 -31.47 8.28 3.28
N THR A 51 -31.39 7.11 3.93
CA THR A 51 -32.50 6.55 4.70
C THR A 51 -32.31 7.04 6.12
N TYR A 52 -33.10 8.03 6.51
CA TYR A 52 -33.06 8.57 7.86
C TYR A 52 -33.92 7.67 8.77
N SER A 53 -33.37 7.27 9.91
CA SER A 53 -34.15 6.65 11.00
C SER A 53 -35.09 7.69 11.65
N GLU A 54 -36.00 7.24 12.52
CA GLU A 54 -36.89 8.15 13.29
C GLU A 54 -36.11 9.20 14.10
N ASP A 55 -34.85 8.92 14.44
CA ASP A 55 -33.93 9.83 15.15
C ASP A 55 -33.16 10.79 14.21
N GLY A 56 -33.41 10.73 12.89
CA GLY A 56 -32.73 11.56 11.89
C GLY A 56 -31.29 11.12 11.58
N GLU A 57 -30.86 9.95 12.06
CA GLU A 57 -29.53 9.40 11.78
C GLU A 57 -29.52 8.57 10.49
N ASP A 58 -28.49 8.75 9.66
CA ASP A 58 -28.20 7.83 8.54
C ASP A 58 -27.35 6.67 9.09
N GLU A 59 -28.02 5.67 9.67
CA GLU A 59 -27.40 4.45 10.24
C GLU A 59 -26.41 3.78 9.27
N GLY A 60 -26.67 3.87 7.96
CA GLY A 60 -25.82 3.26 6.94
C GLY A 60 -24.50 3.99 6.72
N ARG A 61 -24.37 5.27 7.10
CA ARG A 61 -23.22 6.11 6.75
C ARG A 61 -21.93 5.69 7.45
N THR A 62 -22.00 5.41 8.75
CA THR A 62 -20.84 5.00 9.57
C THR A 62 -20.33 3.62 9.14
N LEU A 63 -21.24 2.66 8.92
CA LEU A 63 -20.92 1.32 8.42
C LEU A 63 -20.23 1.39 7.04
N ARG A 64 -20.76 2.21 6.12
CA ARG A 64 -20.18 2.42 4.78
C ARG A 64 -18.77 3.01 4.83
N LEU A 65 -18.52 3.98 5.71
CA LEU A 65 -17.18 4.56 5.94
C LEU A 65 -16.21 3.53 6.54
N GLY A 66 -16.67 2.75 7.53
CA GLY A 66 -15.90 1.68 8.17
C GLY A 66 -15.46 0.60 7.18
N LYS A 67 -16.38 0.15 6.32
CA LYS A 67 -16.07 -0.84 5.28
C LYS A 67 -15.03 -0.33 4.28
N ARG A 68 -15.07 0.97 3.95
CA ARG A 68 -14.09 1.61 3.05
C ARG A 68 -12.72 1.69 3.67
N ILE A 69 -12.62 2.13 4.93
CA ILE A 69 -11.32 2.25 5.58
C ILE A 69 -10.69 0.86 5.69
N LEU A 70 -11.46 -0.16 6.08
CA LEU A 70 -10.99 -1.54 6.13
C LEU A 70 -10.51 -2.04 4.76
N ARG A 71 -11.27 -1.77 3.68
CA ARG A 71 -10.85 -2.13 2.32
C ARG A 71 -9.55 -1.43 1.92
N SER A 72 -9.41 -0.13 2.23
CA SER A 72 -8.18 0.61 1.93
C SER A 72 -6.97 0.09 2.72
N LEU A 73 -7.14 -0.23 4.00
CA LEU A 73 -6.09 -0.86 4.81
C LEU A 73 -5.71 -2.22 4.23
N ALA A 74 -6.69 -3.08 3.94
CA ALA A 74 -6.45 -4.41 3.39
C ALA A 74 -5.68 -4.36 2.07
N LEU A 75 -5.98 -3.39 1.19
CA LEU A 75 -5.26 -3.22 -0.07
C LEU A 75 -3.81 -2.78 0.13
N VAL A 76 -3.56 -1.86 1.07
CA VAL A 76 -2.21 -1.35 1.33
C VAL A 76 -1.36 -2.39 2.04
N PHE A 77 -1.84 -2.93 3.16
CA PHE A 77 -1.14 -3.99 3.88
C PHE A 77 -0.99 -5.25 3.03
N GLY A 78 -1.99 -5.60 2.22
CA GLY A 78 -1.89 -6.68 1.26
C GLY A 78 -0.78 -6.47 0.23
N SER A 79 -0.59 -5.24 -0.26
CA SER A 79 0.51 -4.89 -1.18
C SER A 79 1.88 -4.99 -0.51
N ILE A 80 2.00 -4.57 0.76
CA ILE A 80 3.22 -4.73 1.56
C ILE A 80 3.52 -6.20 1.77
N THR A 81 2.55 -6.98 2.27
CA THR A 81 2.68 -8.42 2.50
C THR A 81 3.07 -9.15 1.23
N PHE A 82 2.44 -8.83 0.10
CA PHE A 82 2.78 -9.43 -1.19
C PHE A 82 4.23 -9.13 -1.60
N ALA A 83 4.69 -7.88 -1.49
CA ALA A 83 6.07 -7.51 -1.79
C ALA A 83 7.07 -8.22 -0.86
N SER A 84 6.77 -8.29 0.44
CA SER A 84 7.60 -8.98 1.42
C SER A 84 7.67 -10.49 1.16
N LEU A 85 6.55 -11.13 0.86
CA LEU A 85 6.50 -12.56 0.54
C LEU A 85 7.20 -12.87 -0.78
N ALA A 86 7.07 -12.00 -1.79
CA ALA A 86 7.79 -12.15 -3.05
C ALA A 86 9.31 -12.06 -2.82
N TYR A 87 9.76 -11.10 -2.02
CA TYR A 87 11.17 -10.96 -1.65
C TYR A 87 11.68 -12.22 -0.92
N THR A 88 10.98 -12.66 0.14
CA THR A 88 11.35 -13.89 0.86
C THR A 88 11.30 -15.12 -0.04
N GLY A 89 10.31 -15.23 -0.92
CA GLY A 89 10.18 -16.32 -1.88
C GLY A 89 11.38 -16.39 -2.82
N ILE A 90 11.86 -15.25 -3.32
CA ILE A 90 13.08 -15.18 -4.14
C ILE A 90 14.31 -15.68 -3.36
N LEU A 91 14.46 -15.29 -2.09
CA LEU A 91 15.56 -15.79 -1.26
C LEU A 91 15.49 -17.31 -1.08
N ASN A 92 14.31 -17.84 -0.76
CA ASN A 92 14.09 -19.27 -0.59
C ASN A 92 14.38 -20.05 -1.87
N LEU A 93 14.04 -19.51 -3.05
CA LEU A 93 14.36 -20.13 -4.34
C LEU A 93 15.87 -20.19 -4.60
N ILE A 94 16.61 -19.14 -4.22
CA ILE A 94 18.09 -19.11 -4.34
C ILE A 94 18.71 -20.17 -3.43
N GLU A 95 18.27 -20.24 -2.17
CA GLU A 95 18.73 -21.25 -1.21
C GLU A 95 18.40 -22.66 -1.68
N MET A 96 17.19 -22.88 -2.21
CA MET A 96 16.76 -24.17 -2.75
C MET A 96 17.60 -24.60 -3.95
N ALA A 97 18.12 -23.67 -4.74
CA ALA A 97 19.07 -23.94 -5.82
C ALA A 97 20.49 -24.28 -5.34
N GLY A 98 20.71 -24.38 -4.02
CA GLY A 98 22.01 -24.68 -3.41
C GLY A 98 23.00 -23.52 -3.44
N SER A 99 22.52 -22.31 -3.71
CA SER A 99 23.34 -21.10 -3.84
C SER A 99 23.31 -20.26 -2.55
N TYR A 100 24.40 -19.54 -2.28
CA TYR A 100 24.42 -18.55 -1.21
C TYR A 100 23.58 -17.33 -1.57
N ILE A 101 22.87 -16.76 -0.60
CA ILE A 101 22.16 -15.50 -0.79
C ILE A 101 23.17 -14.39 -1.13
N PRO A 102 23.01 -13.70 -2.28
CA PRO A 102 23.85 -12.56 -2.62
C PRO A 102 23.78 -11.46 -1.56
N ALA A 103 24.94 -10.98 -1.10
CA ALA A 103 25.02 -9.91 -0.10
C ALA A 103 24.28 -8.63 -0.52
N PHE A 104 24.16 -8.37 -1.83
CA PHE A 104 23.35 -7.28 -2.36
C PHE A 104 21.88 -7.40 -1.96
N LEU A 105 21.27 -8.59 -2.07
CA LEU A 105 19.86 -8.76 -1.72
C LEU A 105 19.68 -8.56 -0.21
N TYR A 106 20.50 -9.26 0.58
CA TYR A 106 20.47 -9.21 2.03
C TYR A 106 20.62 -7.77 2.57
N ASN A 107 21.61 -7.02 2.09
CA ASN A 107 21.89 -5.66 2.57
C ASN A 107 20.88 -4.61 2.06
N ASN A 108 20.07 -4.94 1.04
CA ASN A 108 19.12 -3.99 0.45
C ASN A 108 17.66 -4.45 0.62
N GLN A 109 17.38 -5.35 1.57
CA GLN A 109 16.04 -5.87 1.82
C GLN A 109 14.98 -4.77 1.88
N GLU A 110 15.18 -3.77 2.75
CA GLU A 110 14.17 -2.74 2.97
C GLU A 110 13.97 -1.85 1.74
N LEU A 111 15.06 -1.55 1.03
CA LEU A 111 15.05 -0.79 -0.21
C LEU A 111 14.24 -1.53 -1.28
N LEU A 112 14.48 -2.83 -1.44
CA LEU A 112 13.79 -3.67 -2.42
C LEU A 112 12.30 -3.80 -2.09
N ILE A 113 11.96 -4.12 -0.84
CA ILE A 113 10.57 -4.26 -0.39
C ILE A 113 9.82 -2.94 -0.56
N THR A 114 10.38 -1.83 -0.05
CA THR A 114 9.72 -0.50 -0.13
C THR A 114 9.53 -0.05 -1.57
N THR A 115 10.52 -0.25 -2.43
CA THR A 115 10.43 0.12 -3.85
C THR A 115 9.38 -0.73 -4.57
N ALA A 116 9.37 -2.05 -4.34
CA ALA A 116 8.37 -2.95 -4.90
C ALA A 116 6.95 -2.58 -4.42
N THR A 117 6.77 -2.35 -3.12
CA THR A 117 5.50 -1.88 -2.56
C THR A 117 5.06 -0.55 -3.19
N SER A 118 5.96 0.41 -3.34
CA SER A 118 5.69 1.72 -3.95
C SER A 118 5.18 1.58 -5.39
N ALA A 119 5.79 0.69 -6.18
CA ALA A 119 5.36 0.39 -7.54
C ALA A 119 3.98 -0.30 -7.59
N ILE A 120 3.76 -1.29 -6.72
CA ILE A 120 2.48 -2.01 -6.62
C ILE A 120 1.36 -1.04 -6.21
N LEU A 121 1.59 -0.21 -5.19
CA LEU A 121 0.62 0.78 -4.72
C LEU A 121 0.34 1.85 -5.76
N TYR A 122 1.36 2.28 -6.54
CA TYR A 122 1.16 3.17 -7.67
C TYR A 122 0.14 2.58 -8.65
N ILE A 123 0.35 1.32 -9.07
CA ILE A 123 -0.54 0.63 -10.02
C ILE A 123 -1.93 0.45 -9.40
N LEU A 124 -2.00 -0.08 -8.18
CA LEU A 124 -3.25 -0.37 -7.50
C LEU A 124 -4.08 0.91 -7.30
N ALA A 125 -3.52 1.95 -6.70
CA ALA A 125 -4.22 3.22 -6.51
C ALA A 125 -4.56 3.92 -7.83
N SER A 126 -3.89 3.58 -8.92
CA SER A 126 -4.15 4.12 -10.25
C SER A 126 -5.35 3.43 -10.91
N TYR A 127 -5.41 2.10 -10.89
CA TYR A 127 -6.38 1.34 -11.67
C TYR A 127 -7.53 0.73 -10.88
N TYR A 128 -7.37 0.49 -9.57
CA TYR A 128 -8.41 -0.09 -8.72
C TYR A 128 -9.62 0.85 -8.60
N ARG A 129 -10.83 0.34 -8.86
CA ARG A 129 -12.11 1.06 -8.75
C ARG A 129 -12.99 0.38 -7.70
#